data_AF-D0IGZ7-F1
#
_entry.id   AF-D0IGZ7-F1
#
_cell.length_a   1.000
_cell.length_b   1.000
_cell.length_c   1.000
_cell.angle_alpha   90.00
_cell.angle_beta   90.00
_cell.angle_gamma   90.00
#
_symmetry.space_group_name_H-M   'P 1'
#
loop_
_entity.id
_entity.type
_entity.pdbx_description
1 polymer ?
#
loop_
_entity_poly.entity_id
_entity_poly.type
_entity_poly.pdbx_seq_one_letter_code
_entity_poly.pdbx_strand_id
1 'polypeptide(L)'
;MNKKLLTLVITSAMAFTLPYSVVAKENVAKPSVEYSQFVTQRQVVDQLLEEALTAFKSPARVSHAGFTAKMPSNMEIVTQRLLEAYQLEPYRTDLLISAANAQIYNKNVDQAIELFNQALSVAPDDVDLHTYLAVWQKFKGNDAAYQKHMKAVQSLNAGRAVDLQHILDTVDRIIATPLKTEATQKLGEDGAIVTLGYALNPDGSMHEILIKRLETTLAMAKANPDAVIILTGGVPQNHKTEGKLMADWLIERGVSTTRIIEENYATSTVDNALFSSYALARHGIKHATIISSASHVRRGQTLFEIASWQTGPKGITFDTVSYPDKPLNELEKVSSGELLGIYRDALRTYGMWSYRSYPLESR
;
A
#
# COMPACT_ATOMS: atom_id res chain seq x y z
N MET A 1 -68.39 2.00 -86.74
CA MET A 1 -69.02 0.66 -86.81
C MET A 1 -69.61 0.32 -85.45
N ASN A 2 -70.95 0.17 -85.41
CA ASN A 2 -71.82 -0.59 -84.47
C ASN A 2 -71.57 -0.52 -82.94
N LYS A 3 -72.45 0.15 -82.15
CA LYS A 3 -73.69 -0.37 -81.48
C LYS A 3 -73.36 -1.38 -80.35
N LYS A 4 -73.66 -1.19 -79.05
CA LYS A 4 -74.96 -0.91 -78.36
C LYS A 4 -74.69 -0.59 -76.86
N LEU A 5 -75.36 0.42 -76.27
CA LEU A 5 -76.44 0.35 -75.25
C LEU A 5 -76.03 -0.36 -73.92
N LEU A 6 -76.24 0.16 -72.70
CA LEU A 6 -77.53 0.54 -72.12
C LEU A 6 -77.34 1.26 -70.76
N THR A 7 -78.34 2.06 -70.43
CA THR A 7 -78.51 3.03 -69.34
C THR A 7 -78.85 2.37 -67.99
N LEU A 8 -78.41 2.98 -66.86
CA LEU A 8 -79.28 3.14 -65.68
C LEU A 8 -78.82 4.33 -64.83
N VAL A 9 -79.70 5.33 -64.71
CA VAL A 9 -79.62 6.47 -63.80
C VAL A 9 -80.60 6.21 -62.66
N ILE A 10 -80.15 6.25 -61.42
CA ILE A 10 -80.99 6.50 -60.23
C ILE A 10 -80.20 7.41 -59.27
N THR A 11 -80.71 8.65 -59.13
CA THR A 11 -80.83 9.53 -57.93
C THR A 11 -80.23 9.03 -56.61
N SER A 12 -79.69 9.83 -55.66
CA SER A 12 -79.71 11.27 -55.37
C SER A 12 -78.92 11.50 -54.06
N ALA A 13 -78.56 12.77 -53.80
CA ALA A 13 -78.17 13.38 -52.52
C ALA A 13 -76.72 13.19 -52.02
N MET A 14 -75.86 14.16 -52.38
CA MET A 14 -74.65 14.50 -51.65
C MET A 14 -75.02 15.16 -50.31
N ALA A 15 -74.67 14.50 -49.20
CA ALA A 15 -74.58 15.13 -47.89
C ALA A 15 -73.10 15.20 -47.50
N PHE A 16 -72.62 16.42 -47.27
CA PHE A 16 -71.29 16.71 -46.73
C PHE A 16 -71.18 16.21 -45.29
N THR A 17 -70.25 15.29 -45.02
CA THR A 17 -69.64 15.12 -43.69
C THR A 17 -68.14 14.88 -43.85
N LEU A 18 -67.34 15.79 -43.31
CA LEU A 18 -65.88 15.71 -43.23
C LEU A 18 -65.48 14.53 -42.31
N PRO A 19 -64.58 13.62 -42.73
CA PRO A 19 -63.99 12.69 -41.79
C PRO A 19 -62.84 13.40 -41.04
N TYR A 20 -62.91 13.31 -39.71
CA TYR A 20 -61.82 13.60 -38.78
C TYR A 20 -60.52 12.99 -39.30
N SER A 21 -59.57 13.85 -39.67
CA SER A 21 -58.20 13.41 -39.92
C SER A 21 -57.52 13.19 -38.57
N VAL A 22 -57.27 11.93 -38.26
CA VAL A 22 -56.49 11.47 -37.12
C VAL A 22 -55.12 12.14 -37.18
N VAL A 23 -54.76 12.87 -36.11
CA VAL A 23 -53.40 13.34 -35.86
C VAL A 23 -52.50 12.12 -35.86
N ALA A 24 -51.74 11.92 -36.92
CA ALA A 24 -50.61 10.98 -36.91
C ALA A 24 -49.65 11.50 -35.84
N LYS A 25 -49.53 10.76 -34.73
CA LYS A 25 -48.39 10.92 -33.83
C LYS A 25 -47.15 10.71 -34.68
N GLU A 26 -46.40 11.78 -34.95
CA GLU A 26 -45.01 11.65 -35.31
C GLU A 26 -44.34 10.87 -34.18
N ASN A 27 -44.07 9.59 -34.44
CA ASN A 27 -43.04 8.89 -33.71
C ASN A 27 -41.74 9.60 -34.09
N VAL A 28 -41.35 10.57 -33.27
CA VAL A 28 -39.97 11.05 -33.20
C VAL A 28 -39.15 9.81 -32.88
N ALA A 29 -38.62 9.17 -33.92
CA ALA A 29 -37.54 8.22 -33.77
C ALA A 29 -36.37 9.03 -33.18
N LYS A 30 -36.29 9.06 -31.85
CA LYS A 30 -35.04 9.40 -31.18
C LYS A 30 -34.03 8.41 -31.73
N PRO A 31 -32.89 8.85 -32.30
CA PRO A 31 -31.83 7.92 -32.57
C PRO A 31 -31.45 7.33 -31.21
N SER A 32 -31.81 6.06 -30.99
CA SER A 32 -31.16 5.28 -29.96
C SER A 32 -29.75 5.05 -30.47
N VAL A 33 -28.88 6.02 -30.19
CA VAL A 33 -27.44 5.77 -30.27
C VAL A 33 -27.20 4.68 -29.23
N GLU A 34 -27.03 3.45 -29.70
CA GLU A 34 -26.42 2.39 -28.92
C GLU A 34 -24.98 2.82 -28.62
N TYR A 35 -24.80 3.54 -27.51
CA TYR A 35 -23.46 3.89 -27.02
C TYR A 35 -22.66 2.64 -26.60
N SER A 36 -23.30 1.47 -26.50
CA SER A 36 -22.67 0.16 -26.28
C SER A 36 -21.66 -0.23 -27.37
N GLN A 37 -21.73 0.37 -28.56
CA GLN A 37 -20.85 0.06 -29.69
C GLN A 37 -19.59 0.95 -29.77
N PHE A 38 -19.43 1.93 -28.88
CA PHE A 38 -18.31 2.90 -28.92
C PHE A 38 -17.54 3.00 -27.60
N VAL A 39 -17.43 1.92 -26.83
CA VAL A 39 -16.46 1.89 -25.73
C VAL A 39 -15.07 1.76 -26.37
N THR A 40 -14.29 2.84 -26.34
CA THR A 40 -12.90 2.79 -26.77
C THR A 40 -12.11 1.82 -25.90
N GLN A 41 -11.08 1.19 -26.45
CA GLN A 41 -10.17 0.31 -25.69
C GLN A 41 -9.69 0.97 -24.39
N ARG A 42 -9.36 2.26 -24.45
CA ARG A 42 -8.99 3.08 -23.30
C ARG A 42 -10.07 3.14 -22.22
N GLN A 43 -11.34 3.32 -22.59
CA GLN A 43 -12.43 3.36 -21.61
C GLN A 43 -12.62 2.02 -20.89
N VAL A 44 -12.41 0.89 -21.58
CA VAL A 44 -12.41 -0.44 -20.95
C VAL A 44 -11.27 -0.55 -19.94
N VAL A 45 -10.07 -0.10 -20.32
CA VAL A 45 -8.91 -0.06 -19.42
C VAL A 45 -9.19 0.80 -18.19
N ASP A 46 -9.71 2.01 -18.38
CA ASP A 46 -10.04 2.92 -17.27
C ASP A 46 -11.06 2.26 -16.31
N GLN A 47 -12.06 1.56 -16.84
CA GLN A 47 -13.02 0.80 -16.01
C GLN A 47 -12.33 -0.32 -15.22
N LEU A 48 -11.47 -1.12 -15.84
CA LEU A 48 -10.74 -2.20 -15.16
C LEU A 48 -9.87 -1.65 -14.03
N LEU A 49 -9.24 -0.48 -14.24
CA LEU A 49 -8.41 0.19 -13.24
C LEU A 49 -9.24 0.73 -12.06
N GLU A 50 -10.45 1.23 -12.31
CA GLU A 50 -11.38 1.63 -11.24
C GLU A 50 -11.91 0.43 -10.45
N GLU A 51 -12.18 -0.69 -11.11
CA GLU A 51 -12.53 -1.96 -10.44
C GLU A 51 -11.38 -2.46 -9.56
N ALA A 52 -10.14 -2.37 -10.07
CA ALA A 52 -8.94 -2.69 -9.30
C ALA A 52 -8.79 -1.74 -8.09
N LEU A 53 -9.00 -0.43 -8.27
CA LEU A 53 -8.95 0.54 -7.18
C LEU A 53 -10.00 0.24 -6.09
N THR A 54 -11.21 -0.12 -6.51
CA THR A 54 -12.30 -0.50 -5.60
C THR A 54 -11.91 -1.72 -4.78
N ALA A 55 -11.34 -2.76 -5.41
CA ALA A 55 -10.85 -3.94 -4.71
C ALA A 55 -9.69 -3.61 -3.77
N PHE A 56 -8.74 -2.76 -4.20
CA PHE A 56 -7.60 -2.32 -3.42
C PHE A 56 -8.00 -1.58 -2.13
N LYS A 57 -9.00 -0.69 -2.22
CA LYS A 57 -9.52 0.09 -1.08
C LYS A 57 -10.48 -0.70 -0.19
N SER A 58 -10.94 -1.87 -0.63
CA SER A 58 -11.89 -2.66 0.13
C SER A 58 -11.24 -3.29 1.37
N PRO A 59 -11.92 -3.32 2.53
CA PRO A 59 -11.49 -4.12 3.67
C PRO A 59 -11.31 -5.60 3.27
N ALA A 60 -10.39 -6.30 3.92
CA ALA A 60 -10.17 -7.72 3.65
C ALA A 60 -11.46 -8.52 3.92
N ARG A 61 -11.96 -9.25 2.92
CA ARG A 61 -13.12 -10.13 3.08
C ARG A 61 -12.70 -11.37 3.87
N VAL A 62 -13.21 -11.53 5.08
CA VAL A 62 -13.08 -12.79 5.83
C VAL A 62 -14.10 -13.78 5.27
N SER A 63 -13.63 -14.88 4.66
CA SER A 63 -14.52 -15.98 4.26
C SER A 63 -15.06 -16.64 5.54
N HIS A 64 -16.36 -16.49 5.79
CA HIS A 64 -17.01 -17.21 6.88
C HIS A 64 -17.14 -18.69 6.51
N ALA A 65 -16.93 -19.58 7.48
CA ALA A 65 -17.02 -21.02 7.30
C ALA A 65 -18.42 -21.41 6.80
N GLY A 66 -18.50 -21.95 5.57
CA GLY A 66 -19.76 -22.37 4.93
C GLY A 66 -19.74 -22.33 3.40
N PHE A 67 -18.80 -21.62 2.78
CA PHE A 67 -18.60 -21.61 1.33
C PHE A 67 -17.35 -22.44 0.96
N THR A 68 -17.52 -23.48 0.15
CA THR A 68 -16.45 -24.40 -0.28
C THR A 68 -15.64 -23.88 -1.48
N ALA A 69 -16.07 -22.78 -2.11
CA ALA A 69 -15.28 -22.07 -3.11
C ALA A 69 -14.41 -21.00 -2.44
N LYS A 70 -13.08 -21.08 -2.62
CA LYS A 70 -12.15 -20.05 -2.15
C LYS A 70 -12.47 -18.75 -2.89
N MET A 71 -13.04 -17.77 -2.17
CA MET A 71 -13.23 -16.43 -2.71
C MET A 71 -11.87 -15.81 -3.01
N PRO A 72 -11.70 -15.12 -4.16
CA PRO A 72 -10.44 -14.46 -4.46
C PRO A 72 -10.16 -13.35 -3.45
N SER A 73 -8.89 -13.20 -3.08
CA SER A 73 -8.43 -12.10 -2.23
C SER A 73 -8.57 -10.77 -2.97
N ASN A 74 -8.65 -9.65 -2.24
CA ASN A 74 -8.68 -8.33 -2.87
C ASN A 74 -7.46 -8.10 -3.78
N MET A 75 -6.28 -8.63 -3.41
CA MET A 75 -5.07 -8.51 -4.22
C MET A 75 -5.08 -9.43 -5.45
N GLU A 76 -5.76 -10.58 -5.40
CA GLU A 76 -6.01 -11.42 -6.57
C GLU A 76 -6.92 -10.71 -7.58
N ILE A 77 -7.97 -10.02 -7.11
CA ILE A 77 -8.84 -9.19 -7.96
C ILE A 77 -8.05 -8.03 -8.58
N VAL A 78 -7.26 -7.31 -7.78
CA VAL A 78 -6.38 -6.23 -8.27
C VAL A 78 -5.45 -6.76 -9.36
N THR A 79 -4.79 -7.90 -9.12
CA THR A 79 -3.90 -8.53 -10.10
C THR A 79 -4.64 -8.85 -11.39
N GLN A 80 -5.81 -9.52 -11.28
CA GLN A 80 -6.58 -9.92 -12.45
C GLN A 80 -6.96 -8.72 -13.32
N ARG A 81 -7.49 -7.65 -12.72
CA ARG A 81 -7.89 -6.44 -13.43
C ARG A 81 -6.73 -5.72 -14.09
N LEU A 82 -5.58 -5.65 -13.42
CA LEU A 82 -4.35 -5.08 -13.98
C LEU A 82 -3.85 -5.89 -15.19
N LEU A 83 -3.93 -7.23 -15.14
CA LEU A 83 -3.53 -8.09 -16.25
C LEU A 83 -4.51 -8.03 -17.43
N GLU A 84 -5.82 -7.98 -17.17
CA GLU A 84 -6.85 -7.74 -18.20
C GLU A 84 -6.61 -6.37 -18.89
N ALA A 85 -6.31 -5.33 -18.13
CA ALA A 85 -5.96 -4.02 -18.67
C ALA A 85 -4.67 -4.04 -19.50
N TYR A 86 -3.65 -4.79 -19.05
CA TYR A 86 -2.39 -4.95 -19.78
C TYR A 86 -2.56 -5.70 -21.11
N GLN A 87 -3.47 -6.68 -21.18
CA GLN A 87 -3.78 -7.36 -22.45
C GLN A 87 -4.34 -6.41 -23.50
N LEU A 88 -5.11 -5.39 -23.07
CA LEU A 88 -5.64 -4.36 -23.95
C LEU A 88 -4.57 -3.32 -24.33
N GLU A 89 -3.69 -2.93 -23.40
CA GLU A 89 -2.64 -1.93 -23.63
C GLU A 89 -1.23 -2.45 -23.26
N PRO A 90 -0.62 -3.34 -24.06
CA PRO A 90 0.63 -4.03 -23.69
C PRO A 90 1.86 -3.12 -23.50
N TYR A 91 1.81 -1.85 -23.94
CA TYR A 91 2.90 -0.91 -23.68
C TYR A 91 2.91 -0.40 -22.22
N ARG A 92 1.80 -0.58 -21.47
CA ARG A 92 1.63 -0.15 -20.07
C ARG A 92 2.33 -1.11 -19.10
N THR A 93 3.66 -1.16 -19.16
CA THR A 93 4.50 -2.02 -18.30
C THR A 93 4.31 -1.72 -16.81
N ASP A 94 3.89 -0.51 -16.46
CA ASP A 94 3.49 -0.12 -15.10
C ASP A 94 2.38 -1.02 -14.51
N LEU A 95 1.48 -1.55 -15.36
CA LEU A 95 0.43 -2.49 -14.93
C LEU A 95 1.00 -3.82 -14.48
N LEU A 96 2.00 -4.36 -15.20
CA LEU A 96 2.70 -5.58 -14.79
C LEU A 96 3.47 -5.39 -13.49
N ILE A 97 4.12 -4.24 -13.31
CA ILE A 97 4.84 -3.91 -12.07
C ILE A 97 3.87 -3.83 -10.89
N SER A 98 2.74 -3.13 -11.04
CA SER A 98 1.69 -3.07 -10.02
C SER A 98 1.09 -4.45 -9.72
N ALA A 99 0.87 -5.29 -10.74
CA ALA A 99 0.36 -6.65 -10.60
C ALA A 99 1.35 -7.56 -9.85
N ALA A 100 2.64 -7.48 -10.19
CA ALA A 100 3.72 -8.19 -9.49
C ALA A 100 3.77 -7.81 -8.00
N ASN A 101 3.69 -6.52 -7.70
CA ASN A 101 3.65 -6.04 -6.32
C ASN A 101 2.36 -6.47 -5.59
N ALA A 102 1.20 -6.52 -6.25
CA ALA A 102 -0.01 -7.11 -5.66
C ALA A 102 0.18 -8.57 -5.25
N GLN A 103 0.94 -9.36 -6.03
CA GLN A 103 1.31 -10.72 -5.67
C GLN A 103 2.26 -10.79 -4.47
N ILE A 104 3.15 -9.80 -4.28
CA ILE A 104 3.93 -9.67 -3.04
C ILE A 104 3.00 -9.50 -1.83
N TYR A 105 1.96 -8.65 -1.91
CA TYR A 105 0.96 -8.54 -0.84
C TYR A 105 0.16 -9.84 -0.63
N ASN A 106 -0.06 -10.62 -1.69
CA ASN A 106 -0.68 -11.94 -1.63
C ASN A 106 0.28 -13.06 -1.15
N LYS A 107 1.53 -12.71 -0.81
CA LYS A 107 2.62 -13.64 -0.42
C LYS A 107 3.01 -14.65 -1.51
N ASN A 108 2.67 -14.37 -2.77
CA ASN A 108 3.00 -15.20 -3.91
C ASN A 108 4.22 -14.62 -4.65
N VAL A 109 5.40 -14.81 -4.06
CA VAL A 109 6.65 -14.24 -4.60
C VAL A 109 7.04 -14.87 -5.92
N ASP A 110 6.71 -16.15 -6.15
CA ASP A 110 7.03 -16.83 -7.40
C ASP A 110 6.27 -16.19 -8.57
N GLN A 111 4.95 -15.97 -8.42
CA GLN A 111 4.17 -15.26 -9.44
C GLN A 111 4.61 -13.80 -9.61
N ALA A 112 5.02 -13.13 -8.52
CA ALA A 112 5.57 -11.78 -8.62
C ALA A 112 6.85 -11.75 -9.48
N ILE A 113 7.77 -12.70 -9.28
CA ILE A 113 8.99 -12.83 -10.07
C ILE A 113 8.67 -13.11 -11.55
N GLU A 114 7.69 -13.96 -11.85
CA GLU A 114 7.25 -14.21 -13.23
C GLU A 114 6.76 -12.92 -13.90
N LEU A 115 5.91 -12.15 -13.22
CA LEU A 115 5.39 -10.87 -13.72
C LEU A 115 6.49 -9.81 -13.89
N PHE A 116 7.45 -9.73 -12.96
CA PHE A 116 8.60 -8.85 -13.12
C PHE A 116 9.50 -9.26 -14.29
N ASN A 117 9.71 -10.56 -14.52
CA ASN A 117 10.45 -11.02 -15.70
C ASN A 117 9.70 -10.75 -17.00
N GLN A 118 8.37 -10.86 -17.01
CA GLN A 118 7.54 -10.48 -18.15
C GLN A 118 7.71 -8.98 -18.44
N ALA A 119 7.62 -8.12 -17.43
CA ALA A 119 7.87 -6.69 -17.57
C ALA A 119 9.30 -6.42 -18.08
N LEU A 120 10.30 -7.14 -17.58
CA LEU A 120 11.71 -6.98 -17.98
C LEU A 120 11.93 -7.41 -19.42
N SER A 121 11.16 -8.38 -19.94
CA SER A 121 11.24 -8.77 -21.36
C SER A 121 10.80 -7.66 -22.30
N VAL A 122 9.93 -6.75 -21.83
CA VAL A 122 9.50 -5.55 -22.56
C VAL A 122 10.50 -4.42 -22.41
N ALA A 123 11.07 -4.23 -21.21
CA ALA A 123 12.05 -3.19 -20.90
C ALA A 123 13.32 -3.78 -20.25
N PRO A 124 14.26 -4.35 -21.03
CA PRO A 124 15.42 -5.08 -20.49
C PRO A 124 16.42 -4.24 -19.68
N ASP A 125 16.46 -2.93 -19.92
CA ASP A 125 17.39 -2.01 -19.26
C ASP A 125 16.72 -1.23 -18.10
N ASP A 126 15.51 -1.63 -17.68
CA ASP A 126 14.81 -1.00 -16.58
C ASP A 126 15.46 -1.32 -15.23
N VAL A 127 16.05 -0.30 -14.61
CA VAL A 127 16.78 -0.40 -13.34
C VAL A 127 15.88 -0.84 -12.19
N ASP A 128 14.62 -0.44 -12.17
CA ASP A 128 13.69 -0.76 -11.09
C ASP A 128 13.24 -2.21 -11.16
N LEU A 129 13.00 -2.74 -12.36
CA LEU A 129 12.72 -4.18 -12.57
C LEU A 129 13.89 -5.05 -12.14
N HIS A 130 15.11 -4.67 -12.51
CA HIS A 130 16.31 -5.35 -12.02
C HIS A 130 16.45 -5.25 -10.49
N THR A 131 16.10 -4.11 -9.90
CA THR A 131 16.13 -3.92 -8.44
C THR A 131 15.10 -4.83 -7.73
N TYR A 132 13.85 -4.87 -8.20
CA TYR A 132 12.83 -5.78 -7.66
C TYR A 132 13.26 -7.25 -7.78
N LEU A 133 13.73 -7.66 -8.95
CA LEU A 133 14.16 -9.04 -9.17
C LEU A 133 15.38 -9.41 -8.31
N ALA A 134 16.34 -8.51 -8.09
CA ALA A 134 17.43 -8.76 -7.15
C ALA A 134 16.91 -9.06 -5.74
N VAL A 135 16.04 -8.19 -5.20
CA VAL A 135 15.47 -8.39 -3.85
C VAL A 135 14.68 -9.68 -3.74
N TRP A 136 13.77 -9.95 -4.69
CA TRP A 136 12.91 -11.12 -4.61
C TRP A 136 13.65 -12.43 -4.87
N GLN A 137 14.70 -12.43 -5.69
CA GLN A 137 15.57 -13.60 -5.86
C GLN A 137 16.41 -13.86 -4.60
N LYS A 138 16.93 -12.81 -3.93
CA LYS A 138 17.61 -12.96 -2.63
C LYS A 138 16.65 -13.50 -1.57
N PHE A 139 15.41 -13.00 -1.51
CA PHE A 139 14.38 -13.54 -0.63
C PHE A 139 14.12 -15.04 -0.86
N LYS A 140 14.14 -15.49 -2.12
CA LYS A 140 13.98 -16.89 -2.50
C LYS A 140 15.25 -17.74 -2.30
N GLY A 141 16.38 -17.14 -1.90
CA GLY A 141 17.66 -17.84 -1.79
C GLY A 141 18.29 -18.22 -3.13
N ASN A 142 17.89 -17.56 -4.23
CA ASN A 142 18.45 -17.80 -5.55
C ASN A 142 19.63 -16.86 -5.82
N ASP A 143 20.79 -17.20 -5.24
CA ASP A 143 21.99 -16.36 -5.30
C ASP A 143 22.46 -16.09 -6.73
N ALA A 144 22.35 -17.08 -7.63
CA ALA A 144 22.74 -16.90 -9.02
C ALA A 144 21.91 -15.83 -9.73
N ALA A 145 20.58 -15.87 -9.57
CA ALA A 145 19.68 -14.87 -10.15
C ALA A 145 19.83 -13.51 -9.46
N TYR A 146 19.95 -13.48 -8.13
CA TYR A 146 20.25 -12.27 -7.38
C TYR A 146 21.50 -11.57 -7.94
N GLN A 147 22.62 -12.28 -8.06
CA GLN A 147 23.89 -11.74 -8.56
C GLN A 147 23.78 -11.28 -10.03
N LYS A 148 23.01 -11.99 -10.86
CA LYS A 148 22.72 -11.55 -12.23
C LYS A 148 22.05 -10.18 -12.24
N HIS A 149 21.00 -9.99 -11.44
CA HIS A 149 20.28 -8.72 -11.40
C HIS A 149 21.10 -7.61 -10.73
N MET A 150 21.86 -7.90 -9.66
CA MET A 150 22.78 -6.93 -9.06
C MET A 150 23.83 -6.41 -10.05
N LYS A 151 24.42 -7.29 -10.87
CA LYS A 151 25.37 -6.87 -11.92
C LYS A 151 24.71 -5.96 -12.95
N ALA A 152 23.48 -6.24 -13.33
CA ALA A 152 22.73 -5.38 -14.24
C ALA A 152 22.43 -4.02 -13.60
N VAL A 153 21.96 -3.98 -12.34
CA VAL A 153 21.77 -2.70 -11.61
C VAL A 153 23.09 -1.92 -11.54
N GLN A 154 24.20 -2.58 -11.21
CA GLN A 154 25.53 -1.94 -11.14
C GLN A 154 25.98 -1.35 -12.48
N SER A 155 25.70 -2.05 -13.58
CA SER A 155 26.05 -1.61 -14.93
C SER A 155 25.18 -0.45 -15.41
N LEU A 156 23.89 -0.47 -15.10
CA LEU A 156 22.91 0.52 -15.56
C LEU A 156 22.90 1.78 -14.67
N ASN A 157 23.08 1.59 -13.36
CA ASN A 157 23.07 2.66 -12.36
C ASN A 157 23.88 2.26 -11.10
N ALA A 158 25.14 2.65 -11.05
CA ALA A 158 26.04 2.36 -9.93
C ALA A 158 25.54 2.92 -8.58
N GLY A 159 24.89 4.09 -8.58
CA GLY A 159 24.32 4.68 -7.36
C GLY A 159 23.20 3.82 -6.80
N ARG A 160 22.28 3.34 -7.66
CA ARG A 160 21.22 2.40 -7.26
C ARG A 160 21.79 1.10 -6.70
N ALA A 161 22.87 0.58 -7.26
CA ALA A 161 23.49 -0.65 -6.74
C ALA A 161 24.05 -0.46 -5.33
N VAL A 162 24.68 0.69 -5.05
CA VAL A 162 25.14 1.06 -3.71
C VAL A 162 23.97 1.17 -2.73
N ASP A 163 22.91 1.88 -3.12
CA ASP A 163 21.72 2.04 -2.27
C ASP A 163 21.06 0.68 -1.97
N LEU A 164 20.88 -0.15 -3.00
CA LEU A 164 20.31 -1.48 -2.84
C LEU A 164 21.17 -2.35 -1.92
N GLN A 165 22.50 -2.37 -2.10
CA GLN A 165 23.39 -3.12 -1.23
C GLN A 165 23.26 -2.64 0.23
N HIS A 166 23.19 -1.33 0.46
CA HIS A 166 23.02 -0.78 1.79
C HIS A 166 21.68 -1.18 2.43
N ILE A 167 20.58 -1.22 1.67
CA ILE A 167 19.28 -1.76 2.12
C ILE A 167 19.43 -3.22 2.54
N LEU A 168 20.05 -4.05 1.70
CA LEU A 168 20.22 -5.47 1.97
C LEU A 168 21.08 -5.74 3.20
N ASP A 169 22.20 -5.01 3.35
CA ASP A 169 23.09 -5.12 4.51
C ASP A 169 22.37 -4.69 5.81
N THR A 170 21.52 -3.67 5.72
CA THR A 170 20.69 -3.20 6.84
C THR A 170 19.68 -4.26 7.26
N VAL A 171 18.97 -4.87 6.30
CA VAL A 171 18.06 -5.98 6.58
C VAL A 171 18.80 -7.14 7.22
N ASP A 172 19.90 -7.61 6.61
CA ASP A 172 20.69 -8.75 7.08
C ASP A 172 21.23 -8.53 8.51
N ARG A 173 21.73 -7.33 8.81
CA ARG A 173 22.17 -6.97 10.18
C ARG A 173 21.02 -6.99 11.18
N ILE A 174 19.88 -6.38 10.84
CA ILE A 174 18.75 -6.24 11.77
C ILE A 174 18.11 -7.60 12.06
N ILE A 175 17.93 -8.46 11.06
CA ILE A 175 17.34 -9.80 11.30
C ILE A 175 18.28 -10.71 12.10
N ALA A 176 19.60 -10.49 12.01
CA ALA A 176 20.60 -11.20 12.80
C ALA A 176 20.73 -10.65 14.24
N THR A 177 20.22 -9.45 14.50
CA THR A 177 20.30 -8.82 15.82
C THR A 177 19.24 -9.42 16.76
N PRO A 178 19.63 -9.93 17.96
CA PRO A 178 18.68 -10.44 18.94
C PRO A 178 17.69 -9.38 19.41
N LEU A 179 16.45 -9.81 19.66
CA LEU A 179 15.41 -8.95 20.24
C LEU A 179 15.78 -8.57 21.67
N LYS A 180 15.53 -7.31 22.03
CA LYS A 180 15.74 -6.77 23.38
C LYS A 180 14.41 -6.39 24.00
N THR A 181 14.24 -6.65 25.29
CA THR A 181 13.08 -6.19 26.08
C THR A 181 13.44 -5.05 27.03
N GLU A 182 14.71 -4.70 27.11
CA GLU A 182 15.23 -3.65 27.99
C GLU A 182 16.20 -2.75 27.21
N ALA A 183 16.22 -1.47 27.57
CA ALA A 183 17.13 -0.50 26.97
C ALA A 183 18.57 -0.74 27.47
N THR A 184 19.51 -0.83 26.54
CA THR A 184 20.94 -1.02 26.88
C THR A 184 21.74 0.28 26.86
N GLN A 185 21.17 1.34 26.28
CA GLN A 185 21.83 2.63 26.12
C GLN A 185 21.00 3.73 26.81
N LYS A 186 21.69 4.56 27.61
CA LYS A 186 21.09 5.77 28.18
C LYS A 186 21.05 6.86 27.12
N LEU A 187 19.95 7.61 27.08
CA LEU A 187 19.73 8.74 26.17
C LEU A 187 20.02 10.06 26.90
N GLY A 188 20.68 10.98 26.20
CA GLY A 188 20.88 12.37 26.63
C GLY A 188 19.94 13.33 25.90
N GLU A 189 20.30 14.62 25.90
CA GLU A 189 19.56 15.70 25.23
C GLU A 189 19.44 15.53 23.70
N ASP A 190 20.38 14.81 23.08
CA ASP A 190 20.37 14.46 21.65
C ASP A 190 19.85 13.03 21.38
N GLY A 191 19.16 12.44 22.36
CA GLY A 191 18.51 11.14 22.27
C GLY A 191 17.00 11.23 22.06
N ALA A 192 16.42 10.25 21.35
CA ALA A 192 14.98 10.13 21.20
C ALA A 192 14.44 8.74 21.55
N ILE A 193 13.20 8.71 22.05
CA ILE A 193 12.39 7.51 22.20
C ILE A 193 11.30 7.59 21.12
N VAL A 194 11.22 6.61 20.23
CA VAL A 194 10.23 6.58 19.15
C VAL A 194 9.28 5.41 19.36
N THR A 195 8.02 5.69 19.70
CA THR A 195 7.03 4.66 19.98
C THR A 195 6.07 4.52 18.81
N LEU A 196 6.04 3.32 18.22
CA LEU A 196 5.13 2.99 17.13
C LEU A 196 3.76 2.61 17.69
N GLY A 197 2.71 3.19 17.11
CA GLY A 197 1.32 2.89 17.41
C GLY A 197 0.91 1.44 17.11
N TYR A 198 -0.29 1.11 17.56
CA TYR A 198 -0.95 -0.18 17.32
C TYR A 198 -2.44 0.10 17.13
N ALA A 199 -3.08 -0.63 16.23
CA ALA A 199 -4.46 -0.41 15.84
C ALA A 199 -5.38 -0.23 17.06
N LEU A 200 -6.18 0.84 17.06
CA LEU A 200 -7.18 1.11 18.08
C LEU A 200 -8.34 0.12 17.99
N ASN A 201 -9.01 -0.10 19.13
CA ASN A 201 -10.26 -0.86 19.17
C ASN A 201 -11.37 -0.10 18.42
N PRO A 202 -12.45 -0.78 17.96
CA PRO A 202 -13.56 -0.13 17.24
C PRO A 202 -14.18 1.10 17.93
N ASP A 203 -14.17 1.14 19.25
CA ASP A 203 -14.65 2.26 20.07
C ASP A 203 -13.64 3.41 20.22
N GLY A 204 -12.46 3.30 19.60
CA GLY A 204 -11.36 4.27 19.70
C GLY A 204 -10.57 4.19 21.00
N SER A 205 -10.75 3.15 21.83
CA SER A 205 -9.88 2.88 22.96
C SER A 205 -8.54 2.29 22.52
N MET A 206 -7.49 2.52 23.30
CA MET A 206 -6.18 1.92 23.05
C MET A 206 -6.23 0.42 23.30
N HIS A 207 -5.73 -0.36 22.35
CA HIS A 207 -5.54 -1.80 22.51
C HIS A 207 -4.50 -2.09 23.62
N GLU A 208 -4.62 -3.23 24.31
CA GLU A 208 -3.73 -3.59 25.43
C GLU A 208 -2.24 -3.57 25.03
N ILE A 209 -1.90 -4.14 23.86
CA ILE A 209 -0.54 -4.06 23.29
C ILE A 209 -0.02 -2.62 23.17
N LEU A 210 -0.88 -1.65 22.81
CA LEU A 210 -0.47 -0.24 22.73
C LEU A 210 -0.12 0.30 24.12
N ILE A 211 -0.96 -0.01 25.12
CA ILE A 211 -0.72 0.37 26.51
C ILE A 211 0.59 -0.24 27.02
N LYS A 212 0.88 -1.51 26.69
CA LYS A 212 2.14 -2.15 27.08
C LYS A 212 3.37 -1.52 26.45
N ARG A 213 3.30 -1.10 25.18
CA ARG A 213 4.37 -0.29 24.56
C ARG A 213 4.53 1.06 25.26
N LEU A 214 3.44 1.69 25.70
CA LEU A 214 3.49 2.94 26.45
C LEU A 214 4.05 2.78 27.86
N GLU A 215 3.80 1.66 28.53
CA GLU A 215 4.45 1.34 29.81
C GLU A 215 5.98 1.25 29.65
N THR A 216 6.47 0.58 28.59
CA THR A 216 7.90 0.56 28.23
C THR A 216 8.41 1.96 27.93
N THR A 217 7.65 2.75 27.15
CA THR A 217 7.98 4.14 26.80
C THR A 217 8.10 5.01 28.06
N LEU A 218 7.18 4.88 29.00
CA LEU A 218 7.17 5.64 30.24
C LEU A 218 8.37 5.29 31.14
N ALA A 219 8.69 4.00 31.26
CA ALA A 219 9.87 3.56 32.02
C ALA A 219 11.15 4.19 31.43
N MET A 220 11.28 4.17 30.10
CA MET A 220 12.42 4.78 29.42
C MET A 220 12.43 6.30 29.51
N ALA A 221 11.27 6.96 29.40
CA ALA A 221 11.13 8.41 29.51
C ALA A 221 11.50 8.93 30.91
N LYS A 222 11.20 8.14 31.96
CA LYS A 222 11.61 8.43 33.34
C LYS A 222 13.11 8.26 33.55
N ALA A 223 13.72 7.24 32.95
CA ALA A 223 15.17 7.02 33.02
C ALA A 223 15.98 8.06 32.22
N ASN A 224 15.35 8.68 31.22
CA ASN A 224 15.98 9.63 30.30
C ASN A 224 15.16 10.94 30.25
N PRO A 225 15.31 11.81 31.26
CA PRO A 225 14.47 13.00 31.43
C PRO A 225 14.70 14.11 30.38
N ASP A 226 15.77 14.01 29.58
CA ASP A 226 16.10 15.00 28.56
C ASP A 226 15.80 14.50 27.14
N ALA A 227 15.46 13.22 26.99
CA ALA A 227 15.18 12.62 25.69
C ALA A 227 13.84 13.12 25.12
N VAL A 228 13.84 13.39 23.82
CA VAL A 228 12.63 13.67 23.02
C VAL A 228 11.83 12.38 22.85
N ILE A 229 10.51 12.47 22.84
CA ILE A 229 9.60 11.34 22.68
C ILE A 229 8.75 11.60 21.43
N ILE A 230 8.85 10.72 20.44
CA ILE A 230 8.07 10.76 19.20
C ILE A 230 7.05 9.63 19.25
N LEU A 231 5.78 9.96 19.11
CA LEU A 231 4.66 9.03 19.18
C LEU A 231 3.97 9.03 17.81
N THR A 232 4.11 7.93 17.06
CA THR A 232 3.69 7.86 15.64
C THR A 232 2.56 6.86 15.42
N GLY A 233 1.49 7.33 14.78
CA GLY A 233 0.32 6.56 14.39
C GLY A 233 -0.90 7.47 14.18
N GLY A 234 -1.46 7.41 12.97
CA GLY A 234 -2.45 8.37 12.47
C GLY A 234 -3.69 7.76 11.86
N VAL A 235 -3.95 6.45 12.04
CA VAL A 235 -5.18 5.84 11.49
C VAL A 235 -6.34 6.21 12.40
N PRO A 236 -7.28 7.08 11.95
CA PRO A 236 -8.35 7.52 12.82
C PRO A 236 -9.32 6.37 13.10
N GLN A 237 -9.67 6.18 14.36
CA GLN A 237 -10.71 5.25 14.80
C GLN A 237 -11.60 5.94 15.83
N ASN A 238 -12.90 5.98 15.56
CA ASN A 238 -13.87 6.74 16.37
C ASN A 238 -13.38 8.18 16.67
N HIS A 239 -12.92 8.88 15.62
CA HIS A 239 -12.40 10.26 15.68
C HIS A 239 -11.14 10.47 16.53
N LYS A 240 -10.40 9.40 16.86
CA LYS A 240 -9.14 9.44 17.63
C LYS A 240 -8.00 8.81 16.84
N THR A 241 -6.78 9.33 17.00
CA THR A 241 -5.54 8.76 16.43
C THR A 241 -4.68 8.14 17.52
N GLU A 242 -3.82 7.18 17.17
CA GLU A 242 -2.90 6.57 18.13
C GLU A 242 -1.95 7.61 18.74
N GLY A 243 -1.33 8.48 17.91
CA GLY A 243 -0.35 9.48 18.35
C GLY A 243 -0.88 10.37 19.47
N LYS A 244 -2.10 10.90 19.32
CA LYS A 244 -2.76 11.75 20.31
C LYS A 244 -3.05 11.00 21.61
N LEU A 245 -3.62 9.79 21.52
CA LEU A 245 -3.95 8.99 22.71
C LEU A 245 -2.69 8.56 23.47
N MET A 246 -1.62 8.23 22.75
CA MET A 246 -0.31 7.91 23.33
C MET A 246 0.26 9.11 24.11
N ALA A 247 0.18 10.31 23.54
CA ALA A 247 0.65 11.53 24.19
C ALA A 247 -0.13 11.82 25.47
N ASP A 248 -1.46 11.85 25.39
CA ASP A 248 -2.33 12.11 26.53
C ASP A 248 -2.02 11.14 27.69
N TRP A 249 -1.88 9.85 27.38
CA TRP A 249 -1.59 8.82 28.37
C TRP A 249 -0.25 9.03 29.10
N LEU A 250 0.79 9.50 28.40
CA LEU A 250 2.10 9.80 28.98
C LEU A 250 2.08 11.11 29.79
N ILE A 251 1.37 12.13 29.31
CA ILE A 251 1.21 13.42 29.99
C ILE A 251 0.49 13.23 31.32
N GLU A 252 -0.61 12.46 31.34
CA GLU A 252 -1.33 12.08 32.55
C GLU A 252 -0.45 11.38 33.59
N ARG A 253 0.68 10.79 33.17
CA ARG A 253 1.65 10.08 34.01
C ARG A 253 2.90 10.91 34.31
N GLY A 254 2.84 12.21 34.06
CA GLY A 254 3.86 13.18 34.45
C GLY A 254 4.99 13.37 33.45
N VAL A 255 4.87 12.88 32.21
CA VAL A 255 5.83 13.21 31.16
C VAL A 255 5.59 14.64 30.68
N SER A 256 6.64 15.46 30.62
CA SER A 256 6.54 16.85 30.17
C SER A 256 6.08 16.96 28.72
N THR A 257 5.08 17.78 28.46
CA THR A 257 4.56 18.07 27.12
C THR A 257 5.64 18.65 26.20
N THR A 258 6.61 19.37 26.76
CA THR A 258 7.67 20.04 25.99
C THR A 258 8.63 19.09 25.27
N ARG A 259 8.62 17.80 25.62
CA ARG A 259 9.46 16.76 24.99
C ARG A 259 8.66 15.73 24.19
N ILE A 260 7.33 15.88 24.09
CA ILE A 260 6.48 14.97 23.30
C ILE A 260 6.21 15.57 21.93
N ILE A 261 6.39 14.77 20.89
CA ILE A 261 6.01 15.06 19.50
C ILE A 261 4.94 14.05 19.11
N GLU A 262 3.77 14.57 18.77
CA GLU A 262 2.64 13.79 18.25
C GLU A 262 2.69 13.74 16.73
N GLU A 263 2.95 12.56 16.17
CA GLU A 263 2.88 12.31 14.74
C GLU A 263 1.57 11.54 14.45
N ASN A 264 0.58 12.26 13.91
CA ASN A 264 -0.82 11.83 13.77
C ASN A 264 -1.24 11.55 12.31
N TYR A 265 -0.31 11.47 11.37
CA TYR A 265 -0.59 11.32 9.93
C TYR A 265 -0.21 9.96 9.38
N ALA A 266 0.70 9.23 10.04
CA ALA A 266 1.15 7.95 9.53
C ALA A 266 0.04 6.89 9.50
N THR A 267 -0.23 6.35 8.31
CA THR A 267 -1.23 5.29 8.10
C THR A 267 -0.60 3.92 7.84
N SER A 268 0.73 3.88 7.78
CA SER A 268 1.51 2.66 7.55
C SER A 268 2.83 2.68 8.31
N THR A 269 3.49 1.53 8.43
CA THR A 269 4.84 1.47 9.02
C THR A 269 5.86 2.27 8.22
N VAL A 270 5.67 2.39 6.90
CA VAL A 270 6.51 3.23 6.03
C VAL A 270 6.34 4.70 6.41
N ASP A 271 5.09 5.17 6.55
CA ASP A 271 4.76 6.53 6.95
C ASP A 271 5.32 6.84 8.35
N ASN A 272 5.19 5.90 9.29
CA ASN A 272 5.73 6.07 10.65
C ASN A 272 7.22 6.46 10.58
N ALA A 273 8.01 5.73 9.79
CA ALA A 273 9.44 5.98 9.63
C ALA A 273 9.71 7.29 8.88
N LEU A 274 9.05 7.51 7.74
CA LEU A 274 9.25 8.71 6.91
C LEU A 274 8.87 9.99 7.66
N PHE A 275 7.70 10.04 8.30
CA PHE A 275 7.24 11.24 9.00
C PHE A 275 8.02 11.48 10.29
N SER A 276 8.32 10.43 11.06
CA SER A 276 9.12 10.57 12.28
C SER A 276 10.57 10.96 11.98
N SER A 277 11.13 10.59 10.82
CA SER A 277 12.49 11.00 10.43
C SER A 277 12.66 12.52 10.35
N TYR A 278 11.63 13.26 9.93
CA TYR A 278 11.65 14.72 9.94
C TYR A 278 11.70 15.29 11.35
N ALA A 279 10.98 14.68 12.30
CA ALA A 279 11.06 15.07 13.70
C ALA A 279 12.46 14.77 14.27
N LEU A 280 13.05 13.61 13.97
CA LEU A 280 14.43 13.29 14.35
C LEU A 280 15.43 14.34 13.80
N ALA A 281 15.29 14.71 12.52
CA ALA A 281 16.12 15.72 11.86
C ALA A 281 15.98 17.11 12.48
N ARG A 282 14.74 17.56 12.66
CA ARG A 282 14.41 18.87 13.25
C ARG A 282 15.02 19.05 14.64
N HIS A 283 15.11 17.98 15.41
CA HIS A 283 15.61 17.99 16.78
C HIS A 283 17.09 17.59 16.90
N GLY A 284 17.80 17.37 15.79
CA GLY A 284 19.24 17.07 15.80
C GLY A 284 19.59 15.77 16.53
N ILE A 285 18.68 14.79 16.51
CA ILE A 285 18.83 13.53 17.26
C ILE A 285 20.02 12.73 16.73
N LYS A 286 20.90 12.26 17.61
CA LYS A 286 22.05 11.40 17.23
C LYS A 286 21.79 9.91 17.49
N HIS A 287 20.90 9.60 18.41
CA HIS A 287 20.54 8.23 18.72
C HIS A 287 19.06 8.12 19.06
N ALA A 288 18.38 7.12 18.50
CA ALA A 288 16.97 6.86 18.79
C ALA A 288 16.72 5.41 19.18
N THR A 289 15.95 5.22 20.25
CA THR A 289 15.43 3.91 20.64
C THR A 289 14.01 3.74 20.13
N ILE A 290 13.78 2.71 19.31
CA ILE A 290 12.47 2.40 18.76
C ILE A 290 11.75 1.40 19.67
N ILE A 291 10.53 1.75 20.07
CA ILE A 291 9.65 0.91 20.88
C ILE A 291 8.50 0.37 20.02
N SER A 292 8.39 -0.95 19.96
CA SER A 292 7.29 -1.65 19.29
C SER A 292 7.08 -3.06 19.85
N SER A 293 6.21 -3.85 19.22
CA SER A 293 6.06 -5.28 19.52
C SER A 293 7.27 -6.07 19.02
N ALA A 294 7.66 -7.13 19.73
CA ALA A 294 8.73 -8.04 19.35
C ALA A 294 8.53 -8.62 17.94
N SER A 295 7.30 -8.96 17.58
CA SER A 295 6.94 -9.46 16.24
C SER A 295 7.02 -8.43 15.11
N HIS A 296 7.30 -7.17 15.44
CA HIS A 296 7.19 -6.02 14.53
C HIS A 296 8.44 -5.12 14.53
N VAL A 297 9.24 -5.15 15.60
CA VAL A 297 10.28 -4.15 15.85
C VAL A 297 11.40 -4.18 14.82
N ARG A 298 11.75 -5.36 14.25
CA ARG A 298 12.74 -5.50 13.17
C ARG A 298 12.32 -4.72 11.92
N ARG A 299 11.04 -4.82 11.55
CA ARG A 299 10.48 -4.03 10.45
C ARG A 299 10.57 -2.55 10.77
N GLY A 300 10.11 -2.14 11.95
CA GLY A 300 10.21 -0.74 12.39
C GLY A 300 11.63 -0.19 12.26
N GLN A 301 12.61 -0.84 12.89
CA GLN A 301 14.01 -0.42 12.83
C GLN A 301 14.54 -0.32 11.40
N THR A 302 14.29 -1.33 10.57
CA THR A 302 14.75 -1.32 9.17
C THR A 302 14.26 -0.08 8.43
N LEU A 303 12.97 0.26 8.56
CA LEU A 303 12.41 1.40 7.84
C LEU A 303 12.92 2.73 8.41
N PHE A 304 13.10 2.84 9.73
CA PHE A 304 13.66 4.05 10.34
C PHE A 304 15.09 4.31 9.91
N GLU A 305 15.92 3.28 9.82
CA GLU A 305 17.28 3.38 9.33
C GLU A 305 17.29 3.85 7.86
N ILE A 306 16.51 3.20 6.99
CA ILE A 306 16.42 3.56 5.56
C ILE A 306 15.88 4.99 5.36
N ALA A 307 14.78 5.35 6.04
CA ALA A 307 14.20 6.69 5.97
C ALA A 307 15.22 7.76 6.39
N SER A 308 15.99 7.48 7.43
CA SER A 308 16.95 8.44 7.98
C SER A 308 18.15 8.69 7.09
N TRP A 309 18.44 7.83 6.10
CA TRP A 309 19.45 8.11 5.08
C TRP A 309 19.04 9.26 4.15
N GLN A 310 17.73 9.44 3.94
CA GLN A 310 17.19 10.43 3.03
C GLN A 310 16.84 11.74 3.75
N THR A 311 16.20 11.64 4.91
CA THR A 311 15.55 12.78 5.58
C THR A 311 15.93 12.94 7.05
N GLY A 312 16.63 11.96 7.64
CA GLY A 312 17.03 11.97 9.04
C GLY A 312 18.36 12.69 9.30
N PRO A 313 18.75 12.82 10.58
CA PRO A 313 20.07 13.33 10.96
C PRO A 313 21.19 12.47 10.36
N LYS A 314 22.21 13.10 9.79
CA LYS A 314 23.37 12.38 9.25
C LYS A 314 24.07 11.60 10.37
N GLY A 315 24.23 10.29 10.18
CA GLY A 315 24.94 9.41 11.12
C GLY A 315 24.13 9.06 12.39
N ILE A 316 22.81 9.29 12.38
CA ILE A 316 21.94 8.79 13.44
C ILE A 316 22.12 7.27 13.62
N THR A 317 22.09 6.82 14.86
CA THR A 317 22.11 5.40 15.21
C THR A 317 20.78 5.00 15.85
N PHE A 318 20.42 3.73 15.70
CA PHE A 318 19.17 3.20 16.22
C PHE A 318 19.42 1.98 17.09
N ASP A 319 18.64 1.86 18.15
CA ASP A 319 18.44 0.62 18.88
C ASP A 319 16.94 0.35 19.03
N THR A 320 16.60 -0.83 19.57
CA THR A 320 15.21 -1.23 19.76
C THR A 320 14.99 -1.78 21.15
N VAL A 321 13.80 -1.51 21.68
CA VAL A 321 13.25 -2.15 22.87
C VAL A 321 11.86 -2.65 22.52
N SER A 322 11.62 -3.94 22.73
CA SER A 322 10.39 -4.59 22.29
C SER A 322 9.54 -5.08 23.45
N TYR A 323 8.23 -4.88 23.32
CA TYR A 323 7.26 -5.58 24.15
C TYR A 323 7.03 -6.99 23.59
N PRO A 324 7.16 -8.06 24.39
CA PRO A 324 6.99 -9.44 23.94
C PRO A 324 5.50 -9.78 23.75
N ASP A 325 4.94 -9.39 22.60
CA ASP A 325 3.56 -9.70 22.20
C ASP A 325 3.37 -11.17 21.81
N LYS A 326 4.47 -11.91 21.67
CA LYS A 326 4.56 -13.36 21.49
C LYS A 326 5.74 -13.90 22.28
N PRO A 327 5.79 -15.21 22.56
CA PRO A 327 6.95 -15.84 23.18
C PRO A 327 8.24 -15.56 22.37
N LEU A 328 9.29 -15.03 23.02
CA LEU A 328 10.50 -14.59 22.31
C LEU A 328 11.24 -15.73 21.60
N ASN A 329 11.14 -16.96 22.11
CA ASN A 329 11.68 -18.15 21.48
C ASN A 329 11.00 -18.45 20.12
N GLU A 330 9.74 -18.06 19.93
CA GLU A 330 9.05 -18.18 18.63
C GLU A 330 9.50 -17.10 17.62
N LEU A 331 10.15 -16.03 18.10
CA LEU A 331 10.59 -14.88 17.31
C LEU A 331 12.11 -14.80 17.14
N GLU A 332 12.84 -15.78 17.68
CA GLU A 332 14.30 -15.85 17.59
C GLU A 332 14.76 -15.81 16.13
N LYS A 333 14.06 -16.56 15.26
CA LYS A 333 14.28 -16.55 13.81
C LYS A 333 13.18 -15.76 13.12
N VAL A 334 13.58 -14.89 12.20
CA VAL A 334 12.66 -14.17 11.32
C VAL A 334 11.86 -15.17 10.48
N SER A 335 10.54 -15.03 10.48
CA SER A 335 9.69 -15.85 9.62
C SER A 335 9.75 -15.36 8.17
N SER A 336 9.49 -16.23 7.18
CA SER A 336 9.44 -15.81 5.77
C SER A 336 8.40 -14.71 5.53
N GLY A 337 7.29 -14.72 6.27
CA GLY A 337 6.24 -13.70 6.16
C GLY A 337 6.67 -12.34 6.73
N GLU A 338 7.41 -12.34 7.84
CA GLU A 338 8.01 -11.13 8.40
C GLU A 338 9.08 -10.57 7.45
N LEU A 339 10.00 -11.42 6.97
CA LEU A 339 11.06 -11.03 6.06
C LEU A 339 10.52 -10.45 4.74
N LEU A 340 9.45 -11.04 4.18
CA LEU A 340 8.76 -10.51 3.02
C LEU A 340 8.24 -9.10 3.28
N GLY A 341 7.61 -8.88 4.43
CA GLY A 341 7.12 -7.56 4.84
C GLY A 341 8.24 -6.54 5.01
N ILE A 342 9.37 -6.95 5.58
CA ILE A 342 10.57 -6.11 5.73
C ILE A 342 11.10 -5.67 4.37
N TYR A 343 11.35 -6.59 3.44
CA TYR A 343 11.87 -6.24 2.11
C TYR A 343 10.91 -5.34 1.32
N ARG A 344 9.61 -5.68 1.33
CA ARG A 344 8.59 -4.89 0.63
C ARG A 344 8.59 -3.45 1.16
N ASP A 345 8.47 -3.29 2.47
CA ASP A 345 8.34 -1.96 3.06
C ASP A 345 9.67 -1.19 3.01
N ALA A 346 10.83 -1.87 3.04
CA ALA A 346 12.15 -1.26 2.84
C ALA A 346 12.28 -0.61 1.45
N LEU A 347 11.85 -1.30 0.38
CA LEU A 347 11.82 -0.74 -0.97
C LEU A 347 10.87 0.46 -1.05
N ARG A 348 9.70 0.39 -0.42
CA ARG A 348 8.75 1.52 -0.37
C ARG A 348 9.33 2.72 0.36
N THR A 349 9.95 2.51 1.53
CA THR A 349 10.62 3.58 2.29
C THR A 349 11.75 4.22 1.50
N TYR A 350 12.48 3.46 0.68
CA TYR A 350 13.50 4.00 -0.22
C TYR A 350 12.91 4.84 -1.37
N GLY A 351 11.61 4.73 -1.65
CA GLY A 351 10.92 5.46 -2.73
C GLY A 351 10.51 4.59 -3.92
N MET A 352 10.73 3.28 -3.85
CA MET A 352 10.23 2.32 -4.83
C MET A 352 8.83 1.84 -4.45
N TRP A 353 7.86 2.73 -4.66
CA TRP A 353 6.45 2.48 -4.39
C TRP A 353 5.91 1.25 -5.13
N SER A 354 5.12 0.44 -4.41
CA SER A 354 4.59 -0.84 -4.89
C SER A 354 3.67 -0.71 -6.11
N TYR A 355 2.78 0.28 -6.08
CA TYR A 355 1.81 0.51 -7.14
C TYR A 355 2.15 1.81 -7.87
N ARG A 356 2.33 1.70 -9.18
CA ARG A 356 2.80 2.80 -10.05
C ARG A 356 1.86 3.11 -11.19
N SER A 357 0.75 2.38 -11.26
CA SER A 357 -0.28 2.53 -12.27
C SER A 357 -1.42 3.36 -11.72
N TYR A 358 -1.60 4.60 -12.19
CA TYR A 358 -2.78 5.39 -11.85
C TYR A 358 -4.07 4.63 -12.19
N PRO A 359 -5.11 4.64 -11.33
CA PRO A 359 -5.28 5.40 -10.08
C PRO A 359 -4.84 4.65 -8.80
N LEU A 360 -4.20 3.49 -8.94
CA LEU A 360 -3.69 2.68 -7.83
C LEU A 360 -2.37 3.18 -7.23
N GLU A 361 -1.79 4.26 -7.77
CA GLU A 361 -0.53 4.80 -7.28
C GLU A 361 -0.56 5.01 -5.76
N SER A 362 0.39 4.38 -5.06
CA SER A 362 0.56 4.50 -3.62
C SER A 362 1.93 5.11 -3.37
N ARG A 363 2.00 6.43 -3.49
CA ARG A 363 3.18 7.25 -3.19
C ARG A 363 3.19 7.73 -1.76
#